data_AF-A0ABD1NW45-F1
#
_entry.id   AF-A0ABD1NW45-F1
#
_cell.length_a   1.000
_cell.length_b   1.000
_cell.length_c   1.000
_cell.angle_alpha   90.00
_cell.angle_beta   90.00
_cell.angle_gamma   90.00
#
_symmetry.space_group_name_H-M   'P 1'
#
loop_
_entity.id
_entity.type
_entity.pdbx_description
1 polymer ?
#
loop_
_entity_poly.entity_id
_entity_poly.type
_entity_poly.pdbx_seq_one_letter_code
_entity_poly.pdbx_strand_id
1 'polypeptide(L)'
;MAPEYAMRGYLTDKADVYSFGVVLLEIVVGRSNSSIRPKEDSFYLLGWANSFKAKGKLMELVDPRLESNFNKKEVIATINVALHCTNAEAAERPSMSAVVRILEGREHVQGFVPDSSVSLDEMRTKEIMSQDQVTKSNDDQS
;
A
#
# COMPACT_ATOMS: atom_id res chain seq x y z
N MET A 1 -4.38 5.05 -18.48
CA MET A 1 -5.84 5.14 -18.76
C MET A 1 -6.46 3.77 -18.56
N ALA A 2 -7.77 3.69 -18.28
CA ALA A 2 -8.47 2.41 -18.20
C ALA A 2 -8.40 1.67 -19.56
N PRO A 3 -8.13 0.35 -19.58
CA PRO A 3 -7.99 -0.40 -20.84
C PRO A 3 -9.21 -0.30 -21.74
N GLU A 4 -10.41 -0.45 -21.18
CA GLU A 4 -11.67 -0.40 -21.94
C GLU A 4 -11.98 0.99 -22.50
N TYR A 5 -11.58 2.05 -21.80
CA TYR A 5 -11.70 3.41 -22.32
C TYR A 5 -10.72 3.64 -23.47
N ALA A 6 -9.45 3.26 -23.31
CA ALA A 6 -8.42 3.45 -24.33
C ALA A 6 -8.68 2.62 -25.60
N MET A 7 -9.17 1.38 -25.44
CA MET A 7 -9.39 0.46 -26.55
C MET A 7 -10.75 0.65 -27.24
N ARG A 8 -11.80 1.00 -26.48
CA ARG A 8 -13.19 1.00 -26.98
C ARG A 8 -13.90 2.34 -26.86
N GLY A 9 -13.30 3.33 -26.20
CA GLY A 9 -13.93 4.63 -25.95
C GLY A 9 -15.07 4.57 -24.92
N TYR A 10 -15.12 3.54 -24.08
CA TYR A 10 -16.21 3.36 -23.12
C TYR A 10 -16.05 4.28 -21.91
N LEU A 11 -16.84 5.36 -21.88
CA LEU A 11 -16.96 6.21 -20.72
C LEU A 11 -17.85 5.53 -19.68
N THR A 12 -17.27 5.18 -18.53
CA THR A 12 -17.97 4.51 -17.43
C THR A 12 -17.43 5.01 -16.10
N ASP A 13 -18.24 4.92 -15.05
CA ASP A 13 -17.80 5.20 -13.67
C ASP A 13 -16.57 4.37 -13.28
N LYS A 14 -16.42 3.16 -13.85
CA LYS A 14 -15.27 2.28 -13.62
C LYS A 14 -13.98 2.78 -14.27
N ALA A 15 -14.08 3.51 -15.39
CA ALA A 15 -12.93 4.15 -16.01
C ALA A 15 -12.41 5.30 -15.14
N ASP A 16 -13.31 6.03 -14.46
CA ASP A 16 -12.96 7.06 -13.49
C ASP A 16 -12.30 6.45 -12.25
N VAL A 17 -12.84 5.34 -11.72
CA VAL A 17 -12.22 4.57 -10.62
C VAL A 17 -10.79 4.15 -10.97
N TYR A 18 -10.56 3.63 -12.18
CA TYR A 18 -9.22 3.26 -12.63
C TYR A 18 -8.28 4.46 -12.62
N SER A 19 -8.72 5.58 -13.19
CA SER A 19 -7.91 6.80 -13.27
C SER A 19 -7.58 7.34 -11.89
N PHE A 20 -8.54 7.30 -10.96
CA PHE A 20 -8.31 7.62 -9.55
C PHE A 20 -7.27 6.70 -8.91
N GLY A 21 -7.32 5.38 -9.18
CA GLY A 21 -6.32 4.43 -8.70
C GLY A 21 -4.89 4.76 -9.16
N VAL A 22 -4.74 5.22 -10.41
CA VAL A 22 -3.44 5.70 -10.91
C VAL A 22 -2.97 6.91 -10.12
N VAL A 23 -3.85 7.89 -9.88
CA VAL A 23 -3.52 9.10 -9.10
C VAL A 23 -3.11 8.75 -7.66
N LEU A 24 -3.78 7.79 -7.02
CA LEU A 24 -3.37 7.31 -5.69
C LEU A 24 -1.94 6.75 -5.70
N LEU A 25 -1.58 5.95 -6.70
CA LEU A 25 -0.21 5.43 -6.83
C LEU A 25 0.79 6.56 -7.06
N GLU A 26 0.45 7.57 -7.88
CA GLU A 26 1.31 8.75 -8.10
C GLU A 26 1.56 9.52 -6.80
N ILE A 27 0.52 9.68 -5.96
CA ILE A 27 0.63 10.35 -4.66
C ILE A 27 1.56 9.56 -3.74
N VAL A 28 1.38 8.24 -3.62
CA VAL A 28 2.20 7.42 -2.72
C VAL A 28 3.65 7.37 -3.18
N VAL A 29 3.89 7.23 -4.48
CA VAL A 29 5.25 7.11 -5.06
C VAL A 29 5.93 8.49 -5.20
N GLY A 30 5.15 9.57 -5.19
CA GLY A 30 5.64 10.94 -5.36
C GLY A 30 6.17 11.23 -6.77
N ARG A 31 5.77 10.43 -7.76
CA ARG A 31 6.22 10.54 -9.15
C ARG A 31 5.02 10.58 -10.07
N SER A 32 5.04 11.50 -11.04
CA SER A 32 4.04 11.55 -12.10
C SER A 32 4.24 10.40 -13.08
N ASN A 33 3.15 9.75 -13.47
CA ASN A 33 3.11 8.74 -14.52
C ASN A 33 3.55 9.30 -15.89
N SER A 34 3.49 10.61 -16.11
CA SER A 34 3.95 11.27 -17.34
C SER A 34 5.43 11.63 -17.37
N SER A 35 6.12 11.60 -16.22
CA SER A 35 7.56 11.91 -16.11
C SER A 35 8.48 10.73 -16.46
N ILE A 36 7.91 9.55 -16.65
CA ILE A 36 8.60 8.34 -17.07
C ILE A 36 8.80 8.46 -18.58
N ARG A 37 10.06 8.67 -18.98
CA ARG A 37 10.46 8.92 -20.38
C ARG A 37 9.82 7.89 -21.34
N PRO A 38 9.41 8.30 -22.55
CA PRO A 38 8.60 7.51 -23.48
C PRO A 38 9.43 6.47 -24.26
N LYS A 39 10.27 5.71 -23.57
CA LYS A 39 10.88 4.50 -24.13
C LYS A 39 10.23 3.30 -23.45
N GLU A 40 9.22 2.77 -24.15
CA GLU A 40 8.65 1.41 -24.07
C GLU A 40 7.69 1.00 -22.94
N ASP A 41 7.68 1.58 -21.74
CA ASP A 41 6.92 0.97 -20.63
C ASP A 41 5.91 1.90 -19.92
N SER A 42 4.77 2.18 -20.56
CA SER A 42 3.57 2.74 -19.89
C SER A 42 3.03 1.87 -18.73
N PHE A 43 3.63 0.69 -18.52
CA PHE A 43 3.39 -0.25 -17.43
C PHE A 43 4.25 -0.02 -16.18
N TYR A 44 5.08 1.01 -16.12
CA TYR A 44 6.12 1.09 -15.09
C TYR A 44 5.58 1.30 -13.66
N LEU A 45 4.64 2.23 -13.42
CA LEU A 45 4.13 2.49 -12.06
C LEU A 45 3.27 1.34 -11.54
N LEU A 46 2.29 0.91 -12.34
CA LEU A 46 1.41 -0.20 -11.97
C LEU A 46 2.14 -1.54 -11.95
N GLY A 47 3.06 -1.77 -12.89
CA GLY A 47 3.91 -2.96 -12.93
C GLY A 47 4.86 -3.03 -11.74
N TRP A 48 5.46 -1.89 -11.35
CA TRP A 48 6.21 -1.78 -10.09
C TRP A 48 5.34 -2.09 -8.90
N ALA A 49 4.18 -1.44 -8.76
CA ALA A 49 3.30 -1.65 -7.63
C ALA A 49 2.88 -3.12 -7.49
N ASN A 50 2.57 -3.81 -8.60
CA ASN A 50 2.30 -5.24 -8.61
C ASN A 50 3.54 -6.10 -8.27
N SER A 51 4.73 -5.74 -8.74
CA SER A 51 5.98 -6.45 -8.41
C SER A 51 6.29 -6.34 -6.91
N PHE A 52 6.13 -5.16 -6.32
CA PHE A 52 6.31 -4.95 -4.88
C PHE A 52 5.22 -5.66 -4.08
N LYS A 53 3.97 -5.69 -4.57
CA LYS A 53 2.88 -6.49 -3.96
C LYS A 53 3.27 -7.97 -3.91
N ALA A 54 3.71 -8.53 -5.03
CA ALA A 54 4.08 -9.95 -5.12
C ALA A 54 5.27 -10.31 -4.21
N LYS A 55 6.16 -9.35 -3.93
CA LYS A 55 7.30 -9.51 -3.01
C LYS A 55 6.98 -9.18 -1.55
N GLY A 56 5.77 -8.73 -1.23
CA GLY A 56 5.39 -8.28 0.11
C GLY A 56 6.08 -6.99 0.56
N LYS A 57 6.58 -6.17 -0.37
CA LYS A 57 7.44 -5.00 -0.10
C LYS A 57 6.78 -3.67 -0.46
N LEU A 58 5.48 -3.52 -0.16
CA LEU A 58 4.72 -2.32 -0.56
C LEU A 58 5.29 -1.02 0.00
N MET A 59 5.91 -1.05 1.18
CA MET A 59 6.51 0.14 1.79
C MET A 59 7.70 0.71 1.02
N GLU A 60 8.33 -0.09 0.16
CA GLU A 60 9.43 0.38 -0.70
C GLU A 60 8.94 1.26 -1.87
N LEU A 61 7.63 1.33 -2.10
CA LEU A 61 7.02 2.23 -3.10
C LEU A 61 6.91 3.68 -2.61
N VAL A 62 6.95 3.91 -1.31
CA VAL A 62 6.59 5.21 -0.72
C VAL A 62 7.64 6.27 -1.05
N ASP A 63 7.20 7.47 -1.39
CA ASP A 63 8.07 8.60 -1.70
C ASP A 63 9.08 8.85 -0.56
N PRO A 64 10.40 8.71 -0.82
CA PRO A 64 11.44 8.94 0.18
C PRO A 64 11.40 10.35 0.78
N ARG A 65 10.87 11.34 0.05
CA ARG A 65 10.74 12.73 0.52
C ARG A 65 9.75 12.91 1.67
N LEU A 66 8.92 11.90 1.95
CA LEU A 66 8.03 11.93 3.11
C LEU A 66 8.77 11.65 4.42
N GLU A 67 10.04 11.19 4.39
CA GLU A 67 10.90 11.02 5.58
C GLU A 67 10.24 10.25 6.74
N SER A 68 9.42 9.23 6.43
CA SER A 68 8.62 8.46 7.41
C SER A 68 7.53 9.25 8.15
N ASN A 69 7.18 10.46 7.70
CA ASN A 69 6.07 11.25 8.22
C ASN A 69 4.72 10.78 7.64
N PHE A 70 4.38 9.53 7.88
CA PHE A 70 3.11 8.93 7.46
C PHE A 70 2.75 7.73 8.34
N ASN A 71 1.47 7.38 8.37
CA ASN A 71 1.01 6.15 9.00
C ASN A 71 1.18 4.96 8.05
N LYS A 72 2.02 3.98 8.43
CA LYS A 72 2.28 2.79 7.61
C LYS A 72 1.00 2.02 7.23
N LYS A 73 0.03 1.93 8.15
CA LYS A 73 -1.23 1.20 7.90
C LYS A 73 -2.08 1.90 6.84
N GLU A 74 -2.18 3.22 6.92
CA GLU A 74 -2.93 4.04 5.96
C GLU A 74 -2.29 3.98 4.58
N VAL A 75 -0.95 4.02 4.51
CA VAL A 75 -0.21 3.88 3.25
C VAL A 75 -0.44 2.51 2.62
N ILE A 76 -0.33 1.42 3.39
CA ILE A 76 -0.60 0.07 2.88
C ILE A 76 -2.04 -0.05 2.38
N ALA A 77 -3.01 0.48 3.14
CA ALA A 77 -4.42 0.49 2.73
C ALA A 77 -4.61 1.27 1.43
N THR A 78 -3.95 2.43 1.30
CA THR A 78 -3.98 3.29 0.11
C THR A 78 -3.41 2.58 -1.11
N ILE A 79 -2.24 1.94 -0.99
CA ILE A 79 -1.63 1.18 -2.09
C ILE A 79 -2.54 0.02 -2.50
N ASN A 80 -3.10 -0.70 -1.53
CA ASN A 80 -4.00 -1.83 -1.82
C ASN A 80 -5.26 -1.37 -2.55
N VAL A 81 -5.96 -0.35 -2.06
CA VAL A 81 -7.17 0.14 -2.75
C VAL A 81 -6.83 0.70 -4.13
N ALA A 82 -5.68 1.36 -4.29
CA ALA A 82 -5.20 1.81 -5.59
C ALA A 82 -5.01 0.65 -6.58
N LEU A 83 -4.38 -0.45 -6.14
CA LEU A 83 -4.20 -1.66 -6.95
C LEU A 83 -5.53 -2.29 -7.39
N HIS A 84 -6.52 -2.34 -6.49
CA HIS A 84 -7.87 -2.81 -6.84
C HIS A 84 -8.60 -1.87 -7.80
N CYS A 85 -8.45 -0.55 -7.63
CA CYS A 85 -8.98 0.45 -8.56
C CYS A 85 -8.39 0.28 -9.97
N THR A 86 -7.11 -0.07 -10.07
CA THR A 86 -6.41 -0.30 -11.33
C THR A 86 -6.51 -1.73 -11.89
N ASN A 87 -7.50 -2.52 -11.44
CA ASN A 87 -7.69 -3.86 -12.00
C ASN A 87 -8.01 -3.78 -13.51
N ALA A 88 -7.43 -4.69 -14.30
CA ALA A 88 -7.71 -4.80 -15.72
C ALA A 88 -9.21 -5.05 -15.97
N GLU A 89 -9.83 -5.90 -15.15
CA GLU A 89 -11.26 -6.20 -15.22
C GLU A 89 -12.06 -5.10 -14.50
N ALA A 90 -12.97 -4.44 -15.21
CA ALA A 90 -13.73 -3.30 -14.69
C ALA A 90 -14.71 -3.71 -13.59
N ALA A 91 -15.22 -4.95 -13.65
CA ALA A 91 -16.13 -5.51 -12.65
C ALA A 91 -15.46 -5.70 -11.28
N GLU A 92 -14.15 -6.00 -11.26
CA GLU A 92 -13.37 -6.24 -10.04
C GLU A 92 -12.93 -4.96 -9.33
N ARG A 93 -13.08 -3.80 -9.98
CA ARG A 93 -12.77 -2.51 -9.36
C ARG A 93 -13.84 -2.19 -8.31
N PRO A 94 -13.49 -1.59 -7.16
CA PRO A 94 -14.46 -1.15 -6.17
C PRO A 94 -15.37 -0.04 -6.71
N SER A 95 -16.45 0.28 -5.99
CA SER A 95 -17.17 1.54 -6.20
C SER A 95 -16.39 2.69 -5.54
N MET A 96 -16.56 3.93 -6.03
CA MET A 96 -15.94 5.09 -5.37
C MET A 96 -16.37 5.26 -3.91
N SER A 97 -17.61 4.87 -3.56
CA SER A 97 -18.06 4.87 -2.16
C SER A 97 -17.28 3.89 -1.29
N ALA A 98 -16.95 2.70 -1.79
CA ALA A 98 -16.12 1.73 -1.08
C ALA A 98 -14.68 2.24 -0.95
N VAL A 99 -14.13 2.85 -2.02
CA VAL A 99 -12.81 3.47 -2.00
C VAL A 99 -12.71 4.52 -0.89
N VAL A 100 -13.69 5.41 -0.78
CA VAL A 100 -13.75 6.43 0.29
C VAL A 100 -13.79 5.77 1.67
N ARG A 101 -14.67 4.78 1.88
CA ARG A 101 -14.76 4.07 3.16
C ARG A 101 -13.45 3.40 3.57
N ILE A 102 -12.71 2.84 2.61
CA ILE A 102 -11.38 2.25 2.86
C ILE A 102 -10.37 3.33 3.25
N LEU A 103 -10.31 4.43 2.50
CA LEU A 103 -9.37 5.53 2.78
C LEU A 103 -9.68 6.24 4.11
N GLU A 104 -10.94 6.29 4.52
CA GLU A 104 -11.36 6.80 5.84
C GLU A 104 -11.15 5.78 6.98
N GLY A 105 -10.61 4.59 6.70
CA GLY A 105 -10.39 3.53 7.69
C GLY A 105 -11.66 2.85 8.19
N ARG A 106 -12.80 3.04 7.51
CA ARG A 106 -14.10 2.45 7.86
C ARG A 106 -14.30 1.05 7.28
N GLU A 107 -13.42 0.60 6.39
CA GLU A 107 -13.47 -0.70 5.72
C GLU A 107 -12.06 -1.20 5.38
N HIS A 108 -11.90 -2.52 5.28
CA HIS A 108 -10.64 -3.15 4.89
C HIS A 108 -10.77 -3.74 3.49
N VAL A 109 -9.71 -3.61 2.68
CA VAL A 109 -9.61 -4.29 1.38
C VAL A 109 -9.56 -5.81 1.64
N GLN A 110 -10.58 -6.55 1.20
CA GLN A 110 -10.58 -8.02 1.31
C GLN A 110 -9.53 -8.63 0.36
N GLY A 111 -8.73 -9.59 0.88
CA GLY A 111 -7.76 -10.36 0.07
C GLY A 111 -6.27 -10.13 0.38
N PHE A 112 -5.90 -9.54 1.53
CA PHE A 112 -4.49 -9.28 1.86
C PHE A 112 -3.91 -10.27 2.90
N VAL A 113 -2.74 -10.82 2.60
CA VAL A 113 -1.81 -11.41 3.58
C VAL A 113 -1.03 -10.25 4.20
N PRO A 114 -1.13 -9.99 5.52
CA PRO A 114 -0.34 -8.95 6.16
C PRO A 114 1.14 -9.18 5.84
N ASP A 115 1.87 -8.11 5.54
CA ASP A 115 3.32 -8.15 5.45
C ASP A 115 3.86 -8.76 6.74
N SER A 116 4.40 -9.99 6.63
CA SER A 116 4.92 -10.77 7.75
C SER A 116 6.04 -10.04 8.49
N SER A 117 6.62 -9.00 7.89
CA SER A 117 7.67 -8.19 8.51
C SER A 117 7.19 -7.28 9.64
N VAL A 118 5.89 -6.93 9.68
CA VAL A 118 5.35 -6.03 10.72
C VAL A 118 5.29 -6.72 12.09
N SER A 119 5.33 -8.05 12.15
CA SER A 119 5.21 -8.82 13.40
C SER A 119 6.51 -8.93 14.21
N LEU A 120 7.70 -8.68 13.62
CA LEU A 120 8.97 -8.92 14.32
C LEU A 120 9.33 -7.79 15.30
N ASP A 121 8.89 -6.56 15.05
CA ASP A 121 9.22 -5.42 15.91
C ASP A 121 8.43 -5.39 17.23
N GLU A 122 7.21 -5.93 17.25
CA GLU A 122 6.37 -5.93 18.46
C GLU A 122 6.76 -7.02 19.47
N MET A 123 7.46 -8.07 19.03
CA MET A 123 7.91 -9.15 19.91
C MET A 123 9.23 -8.79 20.60
N ARG A 124 10.10 -8.04 19.93
CA ARG A 124 11.41 -7.63 20.45
C ARG A 124 11.31 -6.63 21.62
N THR A 125 10.29 -5.79 21.61
CA THR A 125 10.07 -4.80 22.69
C THR A 125 9.48 -5.41 23.96
N LYS A 126 8.78 -6.56 23.87
CA LYS A 126 8.22 -7.26 25.03
C LYS A 126 9.24 -8.19 25.70
N GLU A 127 10.18 -8.77 24.96
CA GLU A 127 11.25 -9.61 25.53
C GLU A 127 12.25 -8.79 26.36
N ILE A 128 12.61 -7.58 25.93
CA ILE A 128 13.61 -6.72 26.62
C ILE A 128 13.08 -6.22 27.97
N MET A 129 11.77 -6.04 28.15
CA MET A 129 11.20 -5.58 29.43
C MET A 129 11.00 -6.70 30.48
N SER A 130 11.23 -7.96 30.11
CA SER A 130 10.99 -9.12 30.99
C SER A 130 12.25 -9.66 31.67
N GLN A 131 13.46 -9.26 31.22
CA GLN A 131 14.72 -9.78 31.77
C GLN A 131 15.34 -8.92 32.89
N ASP A 132 14.89 -7.67 33.09
CA ASP A 132 15.48 -6.76 34.09
C ASP A 132 14.87 -6.85 35.50
N GLN A 133 13.94 -7.77 35.78
CA GLN A 133 13.38 -7.97 37.13
C GLN A 133 13.91 -9.21 37.88
N VAL A 134 14.75 -10.06 37.28
CA VAL A 134 15.21 -11.30 37.95
C VAL A 134 16.57 -11.15 38.66
N THR A 135 17.33 -10.06 38.45
CA THR A 135 18.72 -9.94 38.98
C THR A 135 18.89 -9.07 40.22
N LYS A 136 17.82 -8.70 40.96
CA LYS A 136 17.95 -7.81 42.14
C LYS A 136 17.59 -8.38 43.50
N SER A 137 17.59 -9.70 43.69
CA SER A 137 17.20 -10.28 44.99
C SER A 137 18.13 -11.32 45.60
N ASN A 138 19.40 -11.46 45.18
CA ASN A 138 20.30 -12.50 45.74
C ASN A 138 21.66 -12.02 46.28
N ASP A 139 21.87 -10.73 46.57
CA ASP A 139 23.15 -10.25 47.14
C ASP A 139 22.99 -9.57 48.53
N ASP A 140 22.12 -10.11 49.39
CA ASP A 140 22.08 -9.73 50.82
C ASP A 140 21.73 -10.95 51.68
N GLN A 141 22.63 -11.94 51.76
CA GLN A 141 22.82 -12.72 52.99
C GLN A 141 24.09 -13.60 52.95
N SER A 142 25.04 -13.16 53.79
CA SER A 142 26.11 -13.88 54.47
C SER A 142 27.52 -13.92 53.85
#